data_AF-A0A117MDA6-F1
#
_entry.id   AF-A0A117MDA6-F1
#
_cell.length_a   1.000
_cell.length_b   1.000
_cell.length_c   1.000
_cell.angle_alpha   90.00
_cell.angle_beta   90.00
_cell.angle_gamma   90.00
#
_symmetry.space_group_name_H-M   'P 1'
#
loop_
_entity.id
_entity.type
_entity.pdbx_description
1 polymer ?
#
loop_
_entity_poly.entity_id
_entity_poly.type
_entity_poly.pdbx_seq_one_letter_code
_entity_poly.pdbx_strand_id
1 'polypeptide(L)'
;MVAVDNRLIVKTVQSMNQHLPGRRKKLVELLKEEKPGIRGKDNTFYIMDRKELDLISESLPRYLWDRIRLPILIEMAPQYGSGSARVQGEAECELVRKLLKIDRGDRKMVIIYMPEIRELRRKLPTTSQYAFVTALR
;
A
#
# COMPACT_ATOMS: atom_id res chain seq x y z
N MET A 1 -27.10 -5.67 22.60
CA MET A 1 -25.90 -5.15 21.92
C MET A 1 -24.74 -6.04 22.33
N VAL A 2 -24.27 -6.93 21.46
CA VAL A 2 -23.14 -7.82 21.80
C VAL A 2 -21.90 -6.93 21.90
N ALA A 3 -21.32 -6.83 23.10
CA ALA A 3 -20.03 -6.20 23.28
C ALA A 3 -18.99 -7.06 22.56
N VAL A 4 -18.64 -6.67 21.33
CA VAL A 4 -17.57 -7.34 20.59
C VAL A 4 -16.26 -7.04 21.32
N ASP A 5 -15.55 -8.08 21.74
CA ASP A 5 -14.26 -7.94 22.41
C ASP A 5 -13.24 -7.30 21.45
N ASN A 6 -12.73 -6.13 21.82
CA ASN A 6 -11.69 -5.42 21.05
C ASN A 6 -10.48 -6.33 20.76
N ARG A 7 -10.14 -7.24 21.68
CA ARG A 7 -9.04 -8.20 21.51
C ARG A 7 -9.31 -9.19 20.37
N LEU A 8 -10.56 -9.61 20.19
CA LEU A 8 -10.96 -10.47 19.07
C LEU A 8 -10.83 -9.72 17.74
N ILE A 9 -11.28 -8.45 17.67
CA ILE A 9 -11.15 -7.64 16.46
C ILE A 9 -9.68 -7.46 16.06
N VAL A 10 -8.82 -7.09 17.03
CA VAL A 10 -7.39 -6.91 16.78
C VAL A 10 -6.75 -8.21 16.27
N LYS A 11 -7.04 -9.36 16.88
CA LYS A 11 -6.53 -10.66 16.41
C LYS A 11 -7.03 -11.01 15.00
N THR A 12 -8.29 -10.74 14.69
CA THR A 12 -8.85 -10.95 13.35
C THR A 12 -8.13 -10.09 12.31
N VAL A 13 -7.93 -8.80 12.59
CA VAL A 13 -7.19 -7.89 11.69
C VAL A 13 -5.74 -8.36 11.49
N GLN A 14 -5.08 -8.81 12.56
CA GLN A 14 -3.72 -9.36 12.46
C GLN A 14 -3.67 -10.62 11.58
N SER A 15 -4.66 -11.51 11.72
CA SER A 15 -4.80 -12.71 10.89
C SER A 15 -5.04 -12.36 9.41
N MET A 16 -5.91 -11.39 9.15
CA MET A 16 -6.19 -10.90 7.79
C MET A 16 -4.97 -10.26 7.11
N ASN A 17 -3.96 -9.84 7.88
CA ASN A 17 -2.74 -9.20 7.40
C ASN A 17 -1.52 -10.14 7.36
N GLN A 18 -1.72 -11.47 7.42
CA GLN A 18 -0.62 -12.44 7.35
C GLN A 18 0.15 -12.38 6.02
N HIS A 19 -0.52 -12.02 4.93
CA HIS A 19 0.07 -11.82 3.60
C HIS A 19 0.90 -10.54 3.48
N LEU A 20 0.83 -9.63 4.46
CA LEU A 20 1.62 -8.41 4.43
C LEU A 20 3.10 -8.74 4.68
N PRO A 21 4.03 -8.05 3.98
CA PRO A 21 5.45 -8.25 4.20
C PRO A 21 5.86 -7.88 5.62
N GLY A 22 6.83 -8.65 6.16
CA GLY A 22 7.46 -8.30 7.43
C GLY A 22 8.25 -6.99 7.35
N ARG A 23 8.78 -6.66 6.17
CA ARG A 23 9.49 -5.40 5.89
C ARG A 23 9.19 -4.91 4.46
N ARG A 24 8.94 -3.61 4.34
CA ARG A 24 8.87 -2.90 3.05
C ARG A 24 10.24 -2.35 2.67
N LYS A 25 10.55 -2.31 1.37
CA LYS A 25 11.81 -1.80 0.81
C LYS A 25 11.62 -0.47 0.10
N LYS A 26 12.69 0.29 -0.01
CA LYS A 26 12.67 1.55 -0.77
C LYS A 26 12.76 1.29 -2.27
N LEU A 27 12.26 2.22 -3.09
CA LEU A 27 12.37 2.10 -4.55
C LEU A 27 13.85 2.03 -5.00
N VAL A 28 14.72 2.85 -4.40
CA VAL A 28 16.17 2.86 -4.72
C VAL A 28 16.87 1.53 -4.45
N GLU A 29 16.39 0.74 -3.50
CA GLU A 29 16.91 -0.59 -3.18
C GLU A 29 16.44 -1.57 -4.26
N LEU A 30 15.13 -1.60 -4.51
CA LEU A 30 14.49 -2.50 -5.47
C LEU A 30 14.98 -2.29 -6.91
N LEU A 31 15.27 -1.05 -7.32
CA LEU A 31 15.82 -0.76 -8.65
C LEU A 31 17.22 -1.37 -8.88
N LYS A 32 17.99 -1.62 -7.82
CA LYS A 32 19.33 -2.22 -7.90
C LYS A 32 19.32 -3.75 -7.84
N GLU A 33 18.21 -4.35 -7.40
CA GLU A 33 18.08 -5.79 -7.28
C GLU A 33 17.91 -6.42 -8.67
N GLU A 34 18.60 -7.54 -8.93
CA GLU A 34 18.40 -8.35 -10.14
C GLU A 34 16.98 -8.96 -10.15
N LYS A 35 16.54 -9.45 -9.00
CA LYS A 35 15.20 -10.00 -8.76
C LYS A 35 14.50 -9.20 -7.66
N PRO A 36 13.89 -8.05 -7.98
CA PRO A 36 13.27 -7.19 -6.99
C PRO A 36 12.12 -7.89 -6.28
N GLY A 37 12.07 -7.75 -4.97
CA GLY A 37 11.00 -8.33 -4.18
C GLY A 37 11.21 -8.22 -2.68
N ILE A 38 10.25 -8.78 -1.95
CA ILE A 38 10.18 -8.73 -0.50
C ILE A 38 9.83 -10.10 0.05
N ARG A 39 10.18 -10.34 1.32
CA ARG A 39 9.78 -11.55 2.02
C ARG A 39 8.57 -11.30 2.93
N GLY A 40 7.56 -12.14 2.79
CA GLY A 40 6.40 -12.22 3.66
C GLY A 40 6.76 -12.63 5.08
N LYS A 41 5.81 -12.48 6.01
CA LYS A 41 5.96 -13.00 7.38
C LYS A 41 6.03 -14.53 7.41
N ASP A 42 5.44 -15.19 6.41
CA ASP A 42 5.45 -16.62 6.15
C ASP A 42 6.73 -17.12 5.43
N ASN A 43 7.73 -16.24 5.27
CA ASN A 43 8.98 -16.51 4.56
C ASN A 43 8.81 -16.68 3.02
N THR A 44 7.61 -16.51 2.47
CA THR A 44 7.36 -16.51 1.02
C THR A 44 7.99 -15.29 0.35
N PHE A 45 8.65 -15.47 -0.79
CA PHE A 45 9.24 -14.36 -1.55
C PHE A 45 8.26 -13.84 -2.61
N TYR A 46 7.84 -12.59 -2.46
CA TYR A 46 6.98 -11.90 -3.40
C TYR A 46 7.83 -11.06 -4.34
N ILE A 47 7.80 -11.43 -5.62
CA ILE A 47 8.50 -10.73 -6.70
C ILE A 47 7.71 -9.47 -7.06
N MET A 48 8.42 -8.37 -7.29
CA MET A 48 7.86 -7.14 -7.86
C MET A 48 8.26 -7.05 -9.33
N ASP A 49 7.33 -6.66 -10.20
CA ASP A 49 7.62 -6.47 -11.61
C ASP A 49 8.53 -5.25 -11.81
N ARG A 50 9.64 -5.44 -12.52
CA ARG A 50 10.55 -4.34 -12.89
C ARG A 50 9.80 -3.22 -13.61
N LYS A 51 8.84 -3.54 -14.49
CA LYS A 51 8.07 -2.53 -15.24
C LYS A 51 7.23 -1.64 -14.32
N GLU A 52 6.70 -2.19 -13.23
CA GLU A 52 5.99 -1.41 -12.23
C GLU A 52 6.93 -0.47 -11.47
N LEU A 53 8.13 -0.95 -11.12
CA LEU A 53 9.15 -0.12 -10.46
C LEU A 53 9.60 1.04 -11.36
N ASP A 54 9.79 0.77 -12.65
CA ASP A 54 10.16 1.79 -13.64
C ASP A 54 9.03 2.83 -13.78
N LEU A 55 7.77 2.39 -13.89
CA LEU A 55 6.60 3.29 -13.90
C LEU A 55 6.53 4.18 -12.66
N ILE A 56 6.82 3.62 -11.48
CA ILE A 56 6.90 4.40 -10.23
C ILE A 56 8.01 5.43 -10.32
N SER A 57 9.18 5.04 -10.84
CA SER A 57 10.35 5.91 -10.96
C SER A 57 10.13 7.09 -11.92
N GLU A 58 9.39 6.88 -13.02
CA GLU A 58 8.99 7.91 -13.99
C GLU A 58 7.90 8.84 -13.42
N SER A 59 7.04 8.29 -12.56
CA SER A 59 5.97 9.03 -11.93
C SER A 59 6.48 9.91 -10.80
N LEU A 60 7.45 9.46 -10.00
CA LEU A 60 7.91 10.22 -8.85
C LEU A 60 9.19 11.03 -9.11
N PRO A 61 9.30 12.26 -8.57
CA PRO A 61 10.57 12.95 -8.56
C PRO A 61 11.62 12.17 -7.75
N ARG A 62 12.87 12.22 -8.21
CA ARG A 62 13.96 11.37 -7.71
C ARG A 62 14.23 11.50 -6.20
N TYR A 63 13.98 12.65 -5.61
CA TYR A 63 14.14 12.87 -4.17
C TYR A 63 13.15 12.07 -3.30
N LEU A 64 12.05 11.57 -3.88
CA LEU A 64 11.07 10.72 -3.20
C LEU A 64 11.39 9.22 -3.31
N TRP A 65 12.34 8.81 -4.17
CA TRP A 65 12.65 7.40 -4.39
C TRP A 65 13.20 6.71 -3.14
N ASP A 66 13.92 7.45 -2.28
CA ASP A 66 14.42 6.93 -1.00
C ASP A 66 13.37 7.00 0.13
N ARG A 67 12.22 7.64 -0.13
CA ARG A 67 11.13 7.80 0.84
C ARG A 67 9.99 6.81 0.64
N ILE A 68 9.64 6.52 -0.62
CA ILE A 68 8.56 5.56 -0.92
C ILE A 68 8.94 4.16 -0.48
N ARG A 69 8.01 3.48 0.18
CA ARG A 69 8.18 2.08 0.62
C ARG A 69 7.19 1.16 -0.06
N LEU A 70 7.71 0.16 -0.76
CA LEU A 70 6.91 -0.81 -1.51
C LEU A 70 6.72 -2.12 -0.74
N PRO A 71 5.53 -2.75 -0.87
CA PRO A 71 4.40 -2.31 -1.68
C PRO A 71 3.64 -1.14 -1.03
N ILE A 72 2.96 -0.35 -1.85
CA ILE A 72 2.02 0.68 -1.40
C ILE A 72 0.87 -0.03 -0.68
N LEU A 73 0.53 0.44 0.51
CA LEU A 73 -0.56 -0.14 1.29
C LEU A 73 -1.87 0.58 0.95
N ILE A 74 -2.84 -0.20 0.47
CA ILE A 74 -4.23 0.21 0.26
C ILE A 74 -4.98 -0.16 1.55
N GLU A 75 -5.06 0.79 2.47
CA GLU A 75 -5.58 0.57 3.82
C GLU A 75 -7.11 0.58 3.84
N MET A 76 -7.69 -0.59 4.09
CA MET A 76 -9.12 -0.81 4.19
C MET A 76 -9.54 -0.73 5.65
N ALA A 77 -10.55 0.08 5.93
CA ALA A 77 -11.08 0.24 7.28
C ALA A 77 -12.55 0.67 7.25
N PRO A 78 -13.42 0.14 8.15
CA PRO A 78 -14.84 0.49 8.16
C PRO A 78 -15.09 2.00 8.26
N GLN A 79 -14.23 2.74 8.96
CA GLN A 79 -14.36 4.19 9.15
C GLN A 79 -14.21 5.02 7.86
N TYR A 80 -13.68 4.46 6.78
CA TYR A 80 -13.58 5.18 5.49
C TYR A 80 -14.85 5.04 4.64
N GLY A 81 -15.81 4.22 5.09
CA GLY A 81 -17.01 3.87 4.33
C GLY A 81 -16.80 2.71 3.37
N SER A 82 -17.90 2.09 2.96
CA SER A 82 -17.90 0.96 2.05
C SER A 82 -17.26 1.32 0.71
N GLY A 83 -16.24 0.56 0.30
CA GLY A 83 -15.57 0.75 -0.99
C GLY A 83 -14.57 1.91 -1.03
N SER A 84 -14.17 2.43 0.12
CA SER A 84 -13.09 3.40 0.25
C SER A 84 -11.86 2.75 0.89
N ALA A 85 -10.69 3.21 0.47
CA ALA A 85 -9.42 2.90 1.09
C ALA A 85 -8.60 4.16 1.32
N ARG A 86 -7.65 4.06 2.24
CA ARG A 86 -6.67 5.10 2.51
C ARG A 86 -5.31 4.69 1.99
N VAL A 87 -4.58 5.63 1.40
CA VAL A 87 -3.13 5.51 1.22
C VAL A 87 -2.45 6.55 2.10
N GLN A 88 -1.37 6.16 2.75
CA GLN A 88 -0.60 7.02 3.65
C GLN A 88 0.86 7.11 3.23
N GLY A 89 1.46 8.28 3.50
CA GLY A 89 2.86 8.58 3.23
C GLY A 89 3.00 9.60 2.10
N GLU A 90 3.97 10.51 2.24
CA GLU A 90 4.17 11.61 1.29
C GLU A 90 4.43 11.12 -0.13
N ALA A 91 5.37 10.19 -0.27
CA ALA A 91 5.74 9.67 -1.58
C ALA A 91 4.65 8.75 -2.16
N GLU A 92 3.99 7.97 -1.32
CA GLU A 92 2.87 7.10 -1.70
C GLU A 92 1.67 7.92 -2.18
N CYS A 93 1.32 9.00 -1.48
CA CYS A 93 0.22 9.88 -1.87
C CYS A 93 0.53 10.62 -3.18
N GLU A 94 1.76 11.14 -3.34
CA GLU A 94 2.20 11.79 -4.58
C GLU A 94 2.08 10.86 -5.79
N LEU A 95 2.56 9.62 -5.65
CA LEU A 95 2.48 8.60 -6.69
C LEU A 95 1.04 8.29 -7.05
N VAL A 96 0.19 8.06 -6.04
CA VAL A 96 -1.22 7.71 -6.23
C VAL A 96 -1.97 8.85 -6.92
N ARG A 97 -1.76 10.10 -6.51
CA ARG A 97 -2.34 11.28 -7.18
C ARG A 97 -1.97 11.35 -8.64
N LYS A 98 -0.68 11.18 -8.95
CA LYS A 98 -0.19 11.26 -10.32
C LYS A 98 -0.68 10.12 -11.19
N LEU A 99 -0.66 8.88 -10.69
CA LEU A 99 -1.12 7.71 -11.43
C LEU A 99 -2.63 7.74 -11.68
N LEU A 100 -3.42 8.22 -10.72
CA LEU A 100 -4.88 8.23 -10.82
C LEU A 100 -5.44 9.55 -11.35
N LYS A 101 -4.61 10.57 -11.52
CA LYS A 101 -5.00 11.93 -11.92
C LYS A 101 -6.06 12.54 -11.01
N ILE A 102 -5.85 12.42 -9.69
CA ILE A 102 -6.73 12.97 -8.66
C ILE A 102 -6.02 14.09 -7.89
N ASP A 103 -6.76 15.14 -7.53
CA ASP A 103 -6.23 16.32 -6.83
C ASP A 103 -6.87 16.51 -5.44
N ARG A 104 -6.96 15.41 -4.68
CA ARG A 104 -7.58 15.43 -3.34
C ARG A 104 -6.72 14.78 -2.27
N GLY A 105 -7.12 15.00 -1.03
CA GLY A 105 -6.34 14.62 0.17
C GLY A 105 -5.21 15.61 0.45
N ASP A 106 -4.38 15.29 1.45
CA ASP A 106 -3.24 16.11 1.83
C ASP A 106 -1.89 15.40 1.55
N ARG A 107 -0.78 16.03 1.88
CA ARG A 107 0.55 15.40 1.66
C ARG A 107 0.71 14.06 2.38
N LYS A 108 0.03 13.79 3.49
CA LYS A 108 0.25 12.60 4.30
C LYS A 108 -0.74 11.48 3.98
N MET A 109 -1.89 11.82 3.40
CA MET A 109 -3.02 10.93 3.27
C MET A 109 -3.88 11.27 2.06
N VAL A 110 -4.33 10.24 1.36
CA VAL A 110 -5.38 10.33 0.33
C VAL A 110 -6.40 9.21 0.51
N ILE A 111 -7.68 9.55 0.35
CA ILE A 111 -8.77 8.57 0.24
C ILE A 111 -9.00 8.26 -1.24
N ILE A 112 -8.97 6.98 -1.58
CA ILE A 112 -9.30 6.44 -2.89
C ILE A 112 -10.53 5.53 -2.79
N TYR A 113 -11.33 5.53 -3.85
CA TYR A 113 -12.58 4.80 -3.96
C TYR A 113 -12.42 3.61 -4.89
N MET A 114 -13.41 2.72 -4.89
CA MET A 114 -13.36 1.47 -5.65
C MET A 114 -12.89 1.60 -7.12
N PRO A 115 -13.32 2.58 -7.93
CA PRO A 115 -12.82 2.73 -9.31
C PRO A 115 -11.32 3.00 -9.38
N GLU A 116 -10.81 3.82 -8.47
CA GLU A 116 -9.40 4.21 -8.36
C GLU A 116 -8.53 3.10 -7.77
N ILE A 117 -9.08 2.33 -6.81
CA ILE A 117 -8.44 1.15 -6.27
C ILE A 117 -8.22 0.13 -7.39
N ARG A 118 -9.24 -0.10 -8.24
CA ARG A 118 -9.12 -0.98 -9.40
C ARG A 118 -8.07 -0.49 -10.38
N GLU A 119 -8.07 0.80 -10.69
CA GLU A 119 -7.09 1.39 -11.60
C GLU A 119 -5.66 1.33 -11.04
N LEU A 120 -5.48 1.59 -9.75
CA LEU A 120 -4.21 1.46 -9.06
C LEU A 120 -3.71 0.01 -9.10
N ARG A 121 -4.58 -0.96 -8.78
CA ARG A 121 -4.27 -2.39 -8.83
C ARG A 121 -3.98 -2.88 -10.25
N ARG A 122 -4.58 -2.25 -11.27
CA ARG A 122 -4.32 -2.54 -12.68
C ARG A 122 -2.94 -2.07 -13.11
N LYS A 123 -2.50 -0.91 -12.62
CA LYS A 123 -1.18 -0.34 -12.93
C LYS A 123 -0.06 -0.96 -12.10
N LEU A 124 -0.32 -1.26 -10.83
CA LEU A 124 0.66 -1.69 -9.84
C LEU A 124 0.25 -3.01 -9.13
N PRO A 125 0.01 -4.12 -9.85
CA PRO A 125 -0.47 -5.36 -9.24
C PRO A 125 0.50 -6.01 -8.25
N THR A 126 1.82 -5.89 -8.45
CA THR A 126 2.87 -6.51 -7.60
C THR A 126 3.51 -5.53 -6.61
N THR A 127 3.41 -4.23 -6.87
CA THR A 127 3.98 -3.15 -6.03
C THR A 127 2.94 -2.42 -5.17
N SER A 128 1.70 -2.93 -5.12
CA SER A 128 0.68 -2.51 -4.16
C SER A 128 0.12 -3.72 -3.39
N GLN A 129 -0.46 -3.49 -2.22
CA GLN A 129 -1.05 -4.54 -1.40
C GLN A 129 -2.18 -4.00 -0.53
N TYR A 130 -3.23 -4.79 -0.33
CA TYR A 130 -4.30 -4.44 0.63
C TYR A 130 -3.84 -4.66 2.06
N ALA A 131 -4.11 -3.70 2.95
CA ALA A 131 -3.88 -3.81 4.38
C ALA A 131 -5.18 -3.52 5.12
N PHE A 132 -5.56 -4.38 6.05
CA PHE A 132 -6.71 -4.11 6.92
C PHE A 132 -6.24 -3.34 8.15
N VAL A 133 -6.88 -2.21 8.45
CA VAL A 133 -6.52 -1.39 9.62
C VAL A 133 -7.74 -1.19 10.51
N THR A 134 -7.50 -1.13 11.81
CA THR A 134 -8.52 -0.80 12.82
C THR A 134 -8.06 0.39 13.64
N ALA A 135 -9.00 1.22 14.08
CA ALA A 135 -8.72 2.34 14.98
C ALA A 135 -8.56 1.90 16.44
N LEU A 136 -8.84 0.63 16.73
CA LEU A 136 -8.71 0.04 18.06
C LEU A 136 -7.21 -0.17 18.38
N ARG A 137 -6.78 0.35 19.54
CA ARG A 137 -5.45 0.12 20.10
C ARG A 137 -5.45 -1.07 21.04
#